data_AF-K9D813-F1
#
_entry.id   AF-K9D813-F1
#
_cell.length_a   1.000
_cell.length_b   1.000
_cell.length_c   1.000
_cell.angle_alpha   90.00
_cell.angle_beta   90.00
_cell.angle_gamma   90.00
#
_symmetry.space_group_name_H-M   'P 1'
#
loop_
_entity.id
_entity.type
_entity.pdbx_description
1 polymer ?
#
loop_
_entity_poly.entity_id
_entity_poly.type
_entity_poly.pdbx_seq_one_letter_code
_entity_poly.pdbx_strand_id
1 'polypeptide(L)' 'MPVEARGRRASPHPAYSVSLLQAAAALYGLNAVRDDALRPQPTSRTDKKFRE' A
#
# COMPACT_ATOMS: atom_id res chain seq x y z
N MET A 1 -45.02 1.69 -7.22
CA MET A 1 -43.79 2.41 -6.81
C MET A 1 -42.60 1.67 -7.41
N PRO A 2 -41.79 2.27 -8.31
CA PRO A 2 -40.63 1.59 -8.85
C PRO A 2 -39.49 1.61 -7.82
N VAL A 3 -38.90 0.45 -7.53
CA VAL A 3 -37.75 0.32 -6.64
C VAL A 3 -36.49 0.50 -7.49
N GLU A 4 -35.75 1.57 -7.24
CA GLU A 4 -34.52 1.89 -7.99
C GLU A 4 -33.50 0.75 -7.85
N ALA A 5 -33.08 0.22 -8.99
CA ALA A 5 -32.12 -0.87 -9.06
C ALA A 5 -30.72 -0.35 -8.68
N ARG A 6 -30.21 -0.88 -7.56
CA ARG A 6 -28.80 -0.87 -7.16
C ARG A 6 -28.24 0.52 -6.85
N GLY A 7 -28.54 1.00 -5.64
CA GLY A 7 -27.72 2.01 -4.98
C GLY A 7 -26.29 1.50 -4.83
N ARG A 8 -25.36 2.04 -5.64
CA ARG A 8 -23.93 1.82 -5.48
C ARG A 8 -23.53 2.52 -4.17
N ARG A 9 -23.42 1.77 -3.08
CA ARG A 9 -22.87 2.30 -1.82
C ARG A 9 -21.47 2.81 -2.13
N ALA A 10 -21.27 4.12 -2.09
CA ALA A 10 -19.94 4.70 -2.04
C ALA A 10 -19.31 4.17 -0.75
N SER A 11 -18.38 3.22 -0.87
CA SER A 11 -17.55 2.83 0.26
C SER A 11 -16.87 4.11 0.75
N PRO A 12 -16.95 4.46 2.05
CA PRO A 12 -16.27 5.65 2.54
C PRO A 12 -14.77 5.42 2.32
N HIS A 13 -14.24 6.05 1.27
CA HIS A 13 -12.81 6.18 1.15
C HIS A 13 -12.39 7.07 2.32
N PRO A 14 -11.42 6.64 3.15
CA PRO A 14 -10.95 7.48 4.24
C PRO A 14 -10.53 8.83 3.65
N ALA A 15 -11.05 9.91 4.22
CA ALA A 15 -10.83 11.29 3.75
C ALA A 15 -9.35 11.71 3.78
N TYR A 16 -8.51 10.92 4.45
CA TYR A 16 -7.09 11.16 4.61
C TYR A 16 -6.32 9.89 4.23
N SER A 17 -5.56 9.97 3.14
CA SER A 17 -4.57 8.97 2.80
C SER A 17 -3.25 9.31 3.49
N VAL A 18 -2.80 8.46 4.40
CA VAL A 18 -1.43 8.55 4.92
C VAL A 18 -0.51 7.86 3.92
N SER A 19 0.51 8.56 3.43
CA SER A 19 1.53 7.95 2.59
C SER A 19 2.21 6.80 3.34
N LEU A 20 2.45 5.68 2.66
CA LEU A 20 3.20 4.54 3.25
C LEU A 20 4.55 4.99 3.82
N LEU A 21 5.21 5.96 3.16
CA LEU A 21 6.46 6.55 3.63
C LEU A 21 6.29 7.28 4.98
N GLN A 22 5.19 8.03 5.12
CA GLN A 22 4.87 8.77 6.34
C GLN A 22 4.49 7.81 7.47
N ALA A 23 3.74 6.74 7.17
CA ALA A 23 3.44 5.69 8.12
C ALA A 23 4.71 4.97 8.59
N ALA A 24 5.62 4.63 7.69
CA ALA A 24 6.90 4.01 8.03
C ALA A 24 7.76 4.93 8.90
N ALA A 25 7.79 6.24 8.60
CA ALA A 25 8.57 7.20 9.37
C ALA A 25 8.04 7.38 10.80
N ALA A 26 6.73 7.26 11.00
CA ALA A 26 6.12 7.29 12.33
C ALA A 26 6.40 6.01 13.14
N LEU A 27 6.48 4.85 12.49
CA LEU A 27 6.69 3.56 13.15
C LEU A 27 8.16 3.25 13.44
N TYR A 28 9.05 3.53 12.49
CA TYR A 28 10.47 3.14 12.54
C TYR A 28 11.42 4.34 12.70
N GLY A 29 10.90 5.57 12.61
CA GLY A 29 11.68 6.79 12.62
C GLY A 29 12.16 7.22 11.23
N LEU A 30 12.38 8.53 11.07
CA LEU A 30 12.83 9.15 9.81
C LEU A 30 14.16 8.57 9.28
N ASN A 31 15.08 8.22 10.17
CA ASN A 31 16.39 7.69 9.80
C ASN A 31 16.27 6.28 9.20
N ALA A 32 15.46 5.40 9.82
CA ALA A 32 15.24 4.06 9.31
C ALA A 32 14.61 4.06 7.91
N VAL A 33 13.69 4.99 7.64
CA VAL A 33 13.08 5.16 6.32
C VAL A 33 14.09 5.65 5.27
N ARG A 34 14.97 6.57 5.65
CA ARG A 34 16.07 7.02 4.77
C ARG A 34 17.03 5.89 4.45
N ASP A 35 17.41 5.11 5.46
CA ASP A 35 18.33 3.98 5.29
C ASP A 35 17.70 2.89 4.43
N ASP A 36 16.39 2.62 4.59
CA ASP A 36 15.66 1.68 3.74
C ASP A 36 15.57 2.15 2.28
N ALA A 37 15.40 3.46 2.04
CA ALA A 37 15.45 4.03 0.70
C ALA A 37 16.84 3.96 0.05
N LEU A 38 17.90 3.95 0.85
CA LEU A 38 19.29 3.80 0.39
C LEU A 38 19.72 2.34 0.22
N ARG A 39 18.95 1.40 0.77
CA ARG A 39 19.27 -0.03 0.61
C ARG A 39 19.09 -0.44 -0.85
N PRO A 40 20.05 -1.18 -1.41
CA PRO A 40 19.87 -1.77 -2.73
C PRO A 40 18.61 -2.64 -2.69
N GLN A 41 17.65 -2.32 -3.55
CA GLN A 41 16.43 -3.10 -3.69
C GLN A 41 16.84 -4.56 -3.90
N PRO A 42 16.32 -5.51 -3.11
CA PRO A 42 16.59 -6.91 -3.36
C PRO A 42 16.08 -7.18 -4.77
N THR A 43 17.01 -7.39 -5.71
CA THR A 43 16.63 -7.83 -7.04
C THR A 43 16.02 -9.20 -6.82
N SER A 44 14.70 -9.24 -6.78
CA SER A 44 13.93 -10.47 -6.84
C SER A 44 14.23 -11.08 -8.19
N ARG A 45 15.36 -11.79 -8.28
CA ARG A 45 15.46 -12.99 -9.10
C ARG A 45 14.56 -14.01 -8.43
N THR A 46 13.25 -13.77 -8.50
CA THR A 46 12.30 -14.88 -8.52
C THR A 46 12.61 -15.61 -9.81
N ASP A 47 13.59 -16.50 -9.72
CA ASP A 47 13.79 -17.55 -10.67
C ASP A 47 12.42 -18.21 -10.90
N LYS A 48 12.13 -18.47 -12.16
CA LYS A 48 10.85 -18.95 -12.69
C LYS A 48 10.58 -20.40 -12.24
N LYS A 49 10.50 -20.63 -10.93
CA LYS A 49 10.43 -21.96 -10.32
C LYS A 49 9.30 -22.03 -9.30
N PHE A 50 8.14 -21.50 -9.64
CA PHE A 50 6.88 -21.99 -9.07
C PHE A 50 5.89 -22.19 -10.21
N ARG A 51 6.12 -23.28 -10.94
CA ARG A 51 5.14 -23.92 -11.82
C ARG A 51 5.14 -25.39 -11.43
N GLU A 52 4.29 -25.74 -10.49
CA GLU A 52 3.75 -27.09 -10.29
C GLU A 52 2.23 -26.98 -10.29
#